data_AF-A0A7W1FTF4-F1
#
_entry.id   AF-A0A7W1FTF4-F1
#
_cell.length_a   1.000
_cell.length_b   1.000
_cell.length_c   1.000
_cell.angle_alpha   90.00
_cell.angle_beta   90.00
_cell.angle_gamma   90.00
#
_symmetry.space_group_name_H-M   'P 1'
#
loop_
_entity.id
_entity.type
_entity.pdbx_description
1 polymer ?
#
loop_
_entity_poly.entity_id
_entity_poly.type
_entity_poly.pdbx_seq_one_letter_code
_entity_poly.pdbx_strand_id
1 'polypeptide(L)'
;PDCLILCSADPHEEVFRGVPRPSPARVARLYEEVASLIKPAPVVAVSLNTARLDEKESQELIAAVADETGLPTADPFRSSAAPILEAVLEAPKTKAIGL
;
A
#
# COMPACT_ATOMS: atom_id res chain seq x y z
N PRO A 1 -7.81 10.17 -8.67
CA PRO A 1 -7.01 9.09 -9.31
C PRO A 1 -7.94 7.93 -9.66
N ASP A 2 -7.54 7.02 -10.56
CA ASP A 2 -8.32 5.78 -10.79
C ASP A 2 -8.08 4.76 -9.67
N CYS A 3 -6.86 4.72 -9.12
CA CYS A 3 -6.47 3.87 -8.01
C CYS A 3 -5.29 4.50 -7.25
N LEU A 4 -4.93 3.89 -6.12
CA LEU A 4 -3.83 4.29 -5.25
C LEU A 4 -2.89 3.10 -5.02
N ILE A 5 -1.61 3.39 -4.76
CA ILE A 5 -0.64 2.43 -4.24
C ILE A 5 -0.28 2.92 -2.84
N LEU A 6 -0.42 2.06 -1.83
CA LEU A 6 -0.05 2.40 -0.46
C LEU A 6 1.46 2.23 -0.27
N CYS A 7 2.16 3.28 0.11
CA CYS A 7 3.55 3.17 0.56
C CYS A 7 3.58 2.88 2.06
N SER A 8 4.26 1.81 2.45
CA SER A 8 4.46 1.44 3.86
C SER A 8 5.91 1.02 4.12
N ALA A 9 6.23 0.79 5.39
CA ALA A 9 7.53 0.31 5.86
C ALA A 9 7.33 -0.55 7.11
N ASP A 10 8.43 -0.96 7.74
CA ASP A 10 8.42 -1.68 9.01
C ASP A 10 7.50 -0.99 10.06
N PRO A 11 6.54 -1.71 10.67
CA PRO A 11 5.64 -1.18 11.70
C PRO A 11 6.34 -0.70 12.97
N HIS A 12 7.57 -1.16 13.24
CA HIS A 12 8.39 -0.69 14.35
C HIS A 12 9.02 0.69 14.09
N GLU A 13 8.97 1.17 12.84
CA GLU A 13 9.42 2.52 12.51
C GLU A 13 8.33 3.55 12.78
N GLU A 14 8.71 4.63 13.47
CA GLU A 14 7.83 5.77 13.65
C GLU A 14 7.56 6.49 12.32
N VAL A 15 6.32 6.94 12.10
CA VAL A 15 5.98 7.80 10.94
C VAL A 15 6.50 9.23 11.14
N PHE A 16 6.57 9.66 12.40
CA PHE A 16 7.14 10.91 12.87
C PHE A 16 7.55 10.72 14.32
N ARG A 17 8.45 11.56 14.85
CA ARG A 17 8.96 11.43 16.23
C ARG A 17 7.84 11.22 17.26
N GLY A 18 7.84 10.07 17.94
CA GLY A 18 6.87 9.67 18.95
C GLY A 18 5.50 9.25 18.40
N VAL A 19 5.36 9.09 17.09
CA VAL A 19 4.11 8.71 16.43
C VAL A 19 4.26 7.30 15.86
N PRO A 20 3.57 6.30 16.44
CA PRO A 20 3.65 4.93 15.95
C PRO A 20 3.04 4.82 14.56
N ARG A 21 3.56 3.89 13.76
CA ARG A 21 3.00 3.60 12.45
C ARG A 21 1.65 2.88 12.60
N PRO A 22 0.56 3.41 12.04
CA PRO A 22 -0.71 2.68 11.97
C PRO A 22 -0.60 1.48 11.04
N SER A 23 -1.47 0.48 11.23
CA SER A 23 -1.48 -0.70 10.37
C SER A 23 -1.76 -0.32 8.90
N PRO A 24 -1.12 -0.98 7.92
CA PRO A 24 -1.35 -0.76 6.50
C PRO A 24 -2.84 -0.80 6.11
N ALA A 25 -3.61 -1.76 6.62
CA ALA A 25 -5.03 -1.88 6.28
C ALA A 25 -5.88 -0.71 6.82
N ARG A 26 -5.47 -0.08 7.93
CA ARG A 26 -6.12 1.14 8.43
C ARG A 26 -5.80 2.34 7.54
N VAL A 27 -4.55 2.48 7.12
CA VAL A 27 -4.11 3.60 6.28
C VAL A 27 -4.74 3.52 4.89
N ALA A 28 -4.83 2.31 4.32
CA ALA A 28 -5.50 2.09 3.04
C ALA A 28 -6.94 2.63 3.05
N ARG A 29 -7.74 2.20 4.03
CA ARG A 29 -9.13 2.67 4.20
C ARG A 29 -9.23 4.18 4.35
N LEU A 30 -8.35 4.78 5.16
CA LEU A 30 -8.33 6.23 5.35
C LEU A 30 -8.09 6.97 4.03
N TYR A 31 -7.14 6.50 3.22
CA TYR A 31 -6.88 7.13 1.92
C TYR A 31 -8.02 6.94 0.92
N GLU A 32 -8.66 5.76 0.90
CA GLU A 32 -9.83 5.50 0.08
C GLU A 32 -11.01 6.41 0.45
N GLU A 33 -11.26 6.61 1.75
CA GLU A 33 -12.28 7.53 2.26
C GLU A 33 -12.02 8.97 1.81
N VAL A 34 -10.78 9.44 1.98
CA VAL A 34 -10.37 10.79 1.55
C VAL A 34 -10.50 10.97 0.03
N ALA A 35 -10.04 9.99 -0.76
CA ALA A 35 -10.14 10.06 -2.22
C ALA A 35 -11.60 10.07 -2.69
N SER A 36 -12.45 9.29 -2.03
CA SER A 36 -13.88 9.15 -2.36
C SER A 36 -14.68 10.44 -2.16
N LEU A 37 -14.14 11.47 -1.49
CA LEU A 37 -14.76 12.80 -1.45
C LEU A 37 -14.90 13.44 -2.84
N ILE A 38 -14.04 13.07 -3.79
CA ILE A 38 -14.04 13.61 -5.16
C ILE A 38 -14.28 12.50 -6.18
N LYS A 39 -13.53 11.39 -6.07
CA LYS A 39 -13.57 10.27 -7.02
C LYS A 39 -13.08 9.01 -6.30
N PRO A 40 -13.89 7.94 -6.20
CA PRO A 40 -13.46 6.69 -5.59
C PRO A 40 -12.15 6.21 -6.19
N ALA A 41 -11.15 5.91 -5.36
CA ALA A 41 -9.85 5.43 -5.80
C ALA A 41 -9.38 4.35 -4.83
N PRO A 42 -9.59 3.06 -5.16
CA PRO A 42 -9.18 1.97 -4.28
C PRO A 42 -7.67 1.91 -4.18
N VAL A 43 -7.16 1.48 -3.02
CA VAL A 43 -5.77 1.05 -2.89
C VAL A 43 -5.67 -0.35 -3.47
N VAL A 44 -4.90 -0.50 -4.55
CA VAL A 44 -4.84 -1.75 -5.31
C VAL A 44 -3.59 -2.58 -5.03
N ALA A 45 -2.57 -1.97 -4.42
CA ALA A 45 -1.32 -2.63 -4.08
C ALA A 45 -0.59 -1.88 -2.96
N VAL A 46 0.37 -2.56 -2.34
CA VAL A 46 1.28 -1.98 -1.35
C VAL A 46 2.72 -2.02 -1.87
N SER A 47 3.36 -0.85 -1.87
CA SER A 47 4.79 -0.70 -2.05
C SER A 47 5.46 -0.64 -0.69
N LEU A 48 6.24 -1.66 -0.35
CA LEU A 48 6.84 -1.80 0.96
C LEU A 48 8.32 -1.42 0.91
N ASN A 49 8.75 -0.54 1.82
CA ASN A 49 10.16 -0.23 1.99
C ASN A 49 10.77 -1.16 3.05
N THR A 50 11.67 -2.05 2.63
CA THR A 50 12.38 -3.02 3.49
C THR A 50 13.88 -2.73 3.57
N ALA A 51 14.31 -1.49 3.27
CA ALA A 51 15.73 -1.14 3.17
C ALA A 51 16.53 -1.37 4.46
N ARG A 52 15.86 -1.40 5.63
CA ARG A 52 16.49 -1.62 6.94
C ARG A 52 16.39 -3.06 7.46
N LEU A 53 15.74 -3.95 6.71
CA LEU A 53 15.51 -5.33 7.10
C LEU A 53 16.50 -6.26 6.39
N ASP A 54 16.77 -7.41 6.98
CA ASP A 54 17.43 -8.49 6.25
C ASP A 54 16.48 -9.16 5.25
N GLU A 55 17.00 -10.10 4.45
CA GLU A 55 16.19 -10.78 3.44
C GLU A 55 15.02 -11.55 4.06
N LYS A 56 15.25 -12.28 5.15
CA LYS A 56 14.20 -13.08 5.78
C LYS A 56 13.11 -12.17 6.36
N GLU A 57 13.52 -11.15 7.11
CA GLU A 57 12.62 -10.16 7.71
C GLU A 57 11.80 -9.43 6.63
N SER A 58 12.42 -9.08 5.51
CA SER A 58 11.72 -8.44 4.39
C SER A 58 10.63 -9.33 3.80
N GLN A 59 10.92 -10.62 3.58
CA GLN A 59 9.94 -11.56 3.02
C GLN A 59 8.79 -11.83 4.00
N GLU A 60 9.10 -11.96 5.30
CA GLU A 60 8.10 -12.12 6.36
C GLU A 60 7.18 -10.89 6.43
N LEU A 61 7.74 -9.68 6.35
CA LEU A 61 6.95 -8.45 6.37
C LEU A 61 6.08 -8.30 5.11
N ILE A 62 6.62 -8.61 3.92
CA ILE A 62 5.84 -8.61 2.67
C ILE A 62 4.63 -9.55 2.79
N ALA A 63 4.84 -10.78 3.26
CA ALA A 63 3.77 -11.75 3.44
C ALA A 63 2.74 -11.28 4.48
N ALA A 64 3.19 -10.78 5.63
CA ALA A 64 2.29 -10.30 6.68
C ALA A 64 1.42 -9.12 6.21
N VAL A 65 1.99 -8.18 5.44
CA VAL A 65 1.25 -7.04 4.90
C VAL A 65 0.30 -7.47 3.78
N ALA A 66 0.70 -8.42 2.93
CA ALA A 66 -0.18 -9.01 1.93
C ALA A 66 -1.38 -9.71 2.58
N ASP A 67 -1.15 -10.48 3.65
CA ASP A 67 -2.21 -11.16 4.40
C ASP A 67 -3.14 -10.17 5.13
N GLU A 68 -2.58 -9.12 5.76
CA GLU A 68 -3.36 -8.10 6.47
C GLU A 68 -4.28 -7.31 5.51
N THR A 69 -3.76 -6.95 4.34
CA THR A 69 -4.45 -6.07 3.39
C THR A 69 -5.28 -6.82 2.36
N GLY A 70 -4.93 -8.08 2.08
CA GLY A 70 -5.46 -8.82 0.94
C GLY A 70 -5.00 -8.27 -0.42
N LEU A 71 -3.92 -7.48 -0.47
CA LEU A 71 -3.45 -6.79 -1.65
C LEU A 71 -2.07 -7.30 -2.13
N PRO A 72 -1.80 -7.27 -3.44
CA PRO A 72 -0.45 -7.43 -3.97
C PRO A 72 0.53 -6.50 -3.25
N THR A 73 1.57 -7.09 -2.66
CA THR A 73 2.57 -6.38 -1.87
C THR A 73 3.95 -6.75 -2.36
N ALA A 74 4.80 -5.76 -2.61
CA ALA A 74 6.19 -5.98 -3.00
C ALA A 74 7.08 -4.85 -2.49
N ASP A 75 8.36 -5.16 -2.28
CA ASP A 75 9.41 -4.14 -2.24
C ASP A 75 10.00 -4.01 -3.65
N PRO A 76 9.70 -2.93 -4.40
CA PRO A 76 10.17 -2.78 -5.78
C PRO A 76 11.66 -2.44 -5.89
N PHE A 77 12.33 -2.10 -4.79
CA PHE A 77 13.78 -1.86 -4.77
C PHE A 77 14.58 -3.13 -4.51
N ARG A 78 14.03 -4.05 -3.70
CA ARG A 78 14.65 -5.35 -3.41
C ARG A 78 14.22 -6.44 -4.39
N SER A 79 12.98 -6.39 -4.85
CA SER A 79 12.33 -7.40 -5.70
C SER A 79 11.62 -6.74 -6.89
N SER A 80 10.80 -7.50 -7.62
CA SER A 80 10.09 -6.99 -8.79
C SER A 80 8.91 -6.10 -8.43
N ALA A 81 8.74 -4.99 -9.15
CA ALA A 81 7.53 -4.15 -9.09
C ALA A 81 6.34 -4.75 -9.88
N ALA A 82 6.51 -5.89 -10.55
CA ALA A 82 5.48 -6.47 -11.42
C ALA A 82 4.11 -6.67 -10.73
N PRO A 83 4.00 -7.22 -9.50
CA PRO A 83 2.71 -7.39 -8.85
C PRO A 83 1.96 -6.08 -8.62
N ILE A 84 2.69 -4.99 -8.35
CA ILE A 84 2.13 -3.65 -8.17
C ILE A 84 1.63 -3.11 -9.51
N LEU A 85 2.43 -3.26 -10.58
CA LEU A 85 2.09 -2.79 -11.91
C LEU A 85 0.85 -3.52 -12.46
N GLU A 86 0.80 -4.84 -12.32
CA GLU A 86 -0.33 -5.67 -12.74
C GLU A 86 -1.63 -5.20 -12.05
N ALA A 87 -1.59 -5.01 -10.74
CA ALA A 87 -2.74 -4.50 -9.98
C ALA A 87 -3.23 -3.13 -10.46
N VAL A 88 -2.31 -2.23 -10.84
CA VAL A 88 -2.66 -0.90 -11.39
C VAL A 88 -3.29 -1.01 -12.78
N LEU A 89 -2.78 -1.89 -13.64
CA LEU A 89 -3.31 -2.10 -14.99
C LEU A 89 -4.70 -2.75 -14.97
N GLU A 90 -4.98 -3.60 -13.99
CA GLU A 90 -6.29 -4.25 -13.77
C GLU A 90 -7.28 -3.37 -13.00
N ALA A 91 -6.82 -2.29 -12.38
CA ALA A 91 -7.66 -1.41 -11.57
C ALA A 91 -8.80 -0.79 -12.39
N PRO A 92 -10.03 -0.71 -11.83
CA PRO A 92 -11.15 -0.12 -12.52
C PRO A 92 -10.95 1.38 -12.71
N LYS A 93 -11.28 1.88 -13.90
CA LYS A 93 -11.36 3.34 -14.13
C LYS A 93 -12.63 3.88 -13.49
N THR A 94 -12.47 4.69 -12.45
CA THR A 94 -13.60 5.30 -11.74
C THR A 94 -13.96 6.66 -12.33
N LYS A 95 -15.09 7.25 -11.92
CA LYS A 95 -15.50 8.61 -12.34
C LYS A 95 -15.62 9.52 -11.12
N ALA A 96 -15.43 10.82 -11.35
CA ALA A 96 -15.65 11.82 -10.32
C ALA A 96 -17.13 11.90 -9.95
N ILE A 97 -17.42 12.21 -8.69
CA ILE A 97 -18.79 12.37 -8.21
C ILE A 97 -19.34 13.69 -8.76
N GLY A 98 -20.49 13.64 -9.42
CA GLY A 98 -21.18 14.83 -9.94
C GLY A 98 -20.71 15.33 -11.31
N LEU A 99 -19.90 14.55 -12.03
CA LEU A 99 -19.50 14.76 -13.43
C LEU A 99 -19.84 13.54 -14.28
#